data_AF-A0A1G9JX78-F1
#
_entry.id   AF-A0A1G9JX78-F1
#
_cell.length_a   1.000
_cell.length_b   1.000
_cell.length_c   1.000
_cell.angle_alpha   90.00
_cell.angle_beta   90.00
_cell.angle_gamma   90.00
#
_symmetry.space_group_name_H-M   'P 1'
#
loop_
_entity.id
_entity.type
_entity.pdbx_description
1 polymer ?
#
loop_
_entity_poly.entity_id
_entity_poly.type
_entity_poly.pdbx_seq_one_letter_code
_entity_poly.pdbx_strand_id
1 'polypeptide(L)'
;MNMFNRTLFSIIIMSLLLTTACNHFDDDLYIISKSDSLAKIEHTNKDGISLVPPKFKYAPYTFIIDSAGNFYFYCMPEERPQSFFDGDEPEYLGLQPNRVFSVPNGFEQKFFERNVLYQKSSRGTKGIMIASYKDSINSKFLKDLIEFTKVKENKMGIQVRLALPEEREVLRFKLAGLYYDPKF
;
A
#
# COMPACT_ATOMS: atom_id res chain seq x y z
N MET A 1 6.58 51.32 27.86
CA MET A 1 7.32 50.12 27.41
C MET A 1 8.08 50.50 26.14
N ASN A 2 9.42 50.50 26.17
CA ASN A 2 10.27 51.04 25.10
C ASN A 2 9.98 50.35 23.75
N MET A 3 10.00 51.13 22.66
CA MET A 3 9.76 50.66 21.30
C MET A 3 10.62 49.45 20.94
N PHE A 4 11.87 49.45 21.44
CA PHE A 4 12.85 48.37 21.29
C PHE A 4 12.38 47.03 21.88
N ASN A 5 11.66 47.04 23.02
CA ASN A 5 11.14 45.82 23.63
C ASN A 5 9.96 45.24 22.85
N ARG A 6 9.21 46.05 22.10
CA ARG A 6 8.08 45.57 21.28
C ARG A 6 8.59 44.87 20.02
N THR A 7 9.63 45.40 19.37
CA THR A 7 10.25 44.77 18.20
C THR A 7 10.94 43.46 18.58
N LEU A 8 11.68 43.43 19.68
CA LEU A 8 12.34 42.21 20.15
C LEU A 8 11.33 41.09 20.47
N PHE A 9 10.24 41.44 21.16
CA PHE A 9 9.17 40.49 21.49
C PHE A 9 8.47 39.94 20.24
N SER A 10 8.24 40.78 19.23
CA SER A 10 7.62 40.36 17.97
C SER A 10 8.52 39.42 17.16
N ILE A 11 9.83 39.64 17.16
CA ILE A 11 10.81 38.75 16.50
C ILE A 11 10.85 37.39 17.23
N ILE A 12 10.82 37.38 18.56
CA ILE A 12 10.81 36.14 19.36
C ILE A 12 9.53 35.32 19.13
N ILE A 13 8.37 35.97 19.03
CA ILE A 13 7.12 35.25 18.71
C ILE A 13 7.16 34.68 17.29
N MET A 14 7.66 35.44 16.32
CA MET A 14 7.75 34.98 14.94
C MET A 14 8.75 33.82 14.79
N SER A 15 9.87 33.84 15.51
CA SER A 15 10.82 32.73 15.52
C SER A 15 10.31 31.50 16.27
N LEU A 16 9.52 31.66 17.34
CA LEU A 16 8.82 30.54 17.99
C LEU A 16 7.77 29.91 17.06
N LEU A 17 7.01 30.70 16.31
CA LEU A 17 6.00 30.20 15.37
C LEU A 17 6.64 29.42 14.21
N LEU A 18 7.83 29.84 13.77
CA LEU A 18 8.59 29.14 12.72
C LEU A 18 9.19 27.81 13.19
N THR A 19 9.57 27.68 14.47
CA THR A 19 10.13 26.42 15.00
C THR A 19 9.08 25.38 15.34
N THR A 20 7.82 25.77 15.60
CA THR A 20 6.72 24.82 15.83
C THR A 20 6.15 24.21 14.55
N ALA A 21 6.41 24.79 13.38
CA ALA A 21 5.84 24.32 12.11
C ALA A 21 6.54 23.07 11.51
N CYS A 22 7.72 22.69 12.03
CA CYS A 22 8.60 21.69 11.39
C CYS A 22 8.64 20.31 12.07
N ASN A 23 7.76 20.04 13.05
CA ASN A 23 7.81 18.80 13.85
C ASN A 23 6.63 17.85 13.63
N HIS A 24 5.80 18.05 12.62
CA HIS A 24 4.80 17.06 12.22
C HIS A 24 5.32 16.25 11.02
N PHE A 25 6.25 15.33 11.30
CA PHE A 25 6.36 14.16 10.45
C PHE A 25 5.09 13.34 10.68
N ASP A 26 4.31 13.15 9.61
CA ASP A 26 3.06 12.39 9.61
C ASP A 26 3.39 10.93 10.02
N ASP A 27 3.07 10.54 11.25
CA ASP A 27 3.19 9.15 11.73
C ASP A 27 2.37 8.16 10.88
N ASP A 28 1.49 8.67 10.01
CA ASP A 28 0.64 7.91 9.11
C ASP A 28 1.25 7.66 7.72
N LEU A 29 2.50 8.10 7.47
CA LEU A 29 3.18 7.90 6.18
C LEU A 29 3.94 6.57 6.12
N TYR A 30 3.41 5.62 5.34
CA TYR A 30 4.12 4.38 5.00
C TYR A 30 5.00 4.57 3.76
N ILE A 31 6.26 4.12 3.80
CA ILE A 31 7.20 4.21 2.67
C ILE A 31 7.66 2.80 2.29
N ILE A 32 7.34 2.36 1.08
CA ILE A 32 7.59 0.99 0.61
C ILE A 32 9.09 0.70 0.57
N SER A 33 9.87 1.55 -0.10
CA SER A 33 11.33 1.41 -0.16
C SER A 33 12.02 1.35 1.21
N LYS A 34 11.52 2.11 2.20
CA LYS A 34 12.00 2.10 3.58
C LYS A 34 11.69 0.76 4.25
N SER A 35 10.47 0.26 4.12
CA SER A 35 10.07 -1.05 4.66
C SER A 35 10.92 -2.17 4.05
N ASP A 36 11.21 -2.09 2.76
CA ASP A 36 11.98 -3.09 2.03
C ASP A 36 13.44 -3.10 2.48
N SER A 37 13.99 -1.90 2.70
CA SER A 37 15.35 -1.73 3.24
C SER A 37 15.45 -2.29 4.66
N LEU A 38 14.44 -2.05 5.50
CA LEU A 38 14.40 -2.58 6.87
C LEU A 38 14.31 -4.11 6.88
N ALA A 39 13.44 -4.70 6.06
CA ALA A 39 13.32 -6.14 5.91
C ALA A 39 14.64 -6.77 5.42
N LYS A 40 15.32 -6.11 4.47
CA LYS A 40 16.64 -6.54 4.00
C LYS A 40 17.66 -6.54 5.14
N ILE A 41 17.70 -5.50 5.97
CA ILE A 41 18.62 -5.43 7.12
C ILE A 41 18.32 -6.55 8.12
N GLU A 42 17.06 -6.77 8.47
CA GLU A 42 16.64 -7.80 9.42
C GLU A 42 17.02 -9.22 8.95
N HIS A 43 16.94 -9.47 7.65
CA HIS A 43 17.26 -10.76 7.06
C HIS A 43 18.71 -10.88 6.54
N THR A 44 19.57 -9.89 6.81
CA THR A 44 21.00 -9.96 6.48
C THR A 44 21.79 -10.47 7.67
N ASN A 45 22.53 -11.57 7.47
CA ASN A 45 23.38 -12.14 8.50
C ASN A 45 24.68 -11.33 8.67
N LYS A 46 25.49 -11.69 9.68
CA LYS A 46 26.77 -11.01 9.97
C LYS A 46 27.80 -11.09 8.84
N ASP A 47 27.66 -12.06 7.95
CA ASP A 47 28.54 -12.28 6.79
C ASP A 47 28.09 -11.48 5.55
N GLY A 48 27.02 -10.68 5.68
CA GLY A 48 26.48 -9.86 4.59
C GLY A 48 25.56 -10.62 3.62
N ILE A 49 25.25 -11.88 3.90
CA ILE A 49 24.30 -12.68 3.12
C ILE A 49 22.88 -12.31 3.55
N SER A 50 22.11 -11.76 2.61
CA SER A 50 20.71 -11.39 2.81
C SER A 50 19.79 -12.50 2.32
N LEU A 51 19.03 -13.10 3.23
CA LEU A 51 18.03 -14.13 2.95
C LEU A 51 16.63 -13.52 3.03
N VAL A 52 16.38 -12.48 2.25
CA VAL A 52 15.04 -11.88 2.17
C VAL A 52 14.08 -12.90 1.57
N PRO A 53 12.97 -13.25 2.23
CA PRO A 53 11.98 -14.12 1.62
C PRO A 53 11.42 -13.47 0.34
N PRO A 54 11.20 -14.23 -0.74
CA PRO A 54 10.73 -13.67 -2.00
C PRO A 54 9.38 -13.00 -1.80
N LYS A 55 9.22 -11.80 -2.37
CA LYS A 55 7.94 -11.10 -2.35
C LYS A 55 6.97 -11.74 -3.32
N PHE A 56 5.73 -11.89 -2.88
CA PHE A 56 4.67 -12.34 -3.77
C PHE A 56 4.30 -11.18 -4.69
N LYS A 57 4.27 -11.43 -5.99
CA LYS A 57 3.82 -10.41 -6.94
C LYS A 57 2.31 -10.23 -6.89
N TYR A 58 1.57 -11.26 -6.51
CA TYR A 58 0.12 -11.18 -6.44
C TYR A 58 -0.45 -11.94 -5.25
N ALA A 59 -1.64 -11.54 -4.82
CA ALA A 59 -2.39 -12.22 -3.79
C ALA A 59 -3.88 -12.36 -4.20
N PRO A 60 -4.62 -13.31 -3.60
CA PRO A 60 -6.03 -13.51 -3.89
C PRO A 60 -6.87 -12.24 -3.78
N TYR A 61 -6.55 -11.39 -2.80
CA TYR A 61 -7.16 -10.08 -2.59
C TYR A 61 -6.11 -9.01 -2.86
N THR A 62 -6.32 -8.17 -3.88
CA THR A 62 -5.38 -7.09 -4.22
C THR A 62 -6.11 -5.75 -4.20
N PHE A 63 -5.59 -4.82 -3.40
CA PHE A 63 -5.99 -3.42 -3.41
C PHE A 63 -4.95 -2.61 -4.20
N ILE A 64 -5.41 -1.85 -5.19
CA ILE A 64 -4.58 -0.97 -6.01
C ILE A 64 -4.88 0.47 -5.61
N ILE A 65 -3.84 1.25 -5.34
CA ILE A 65 -3.92 2.67 -5.02
C ILE A 65 -3.34 3.45 -6.19
N ASP A 66 -4.18 4.26 -6.85
CA ASP A 66 -3.73 5.11 -7.96
C ASP A 66 -2.89 6.31 -7.48
N SER A 67 -2.41 7.11 -8.43
CA SER A 67 -1.61 8.31 -8.12
C SER A 67 -2.42 9.41 -7.41
N ALA A 68 -3.75 9.38 -7.44
CA ALA A 68 -4.62 10.30 -6.73
C ALA A 68 -4.99 9.79 -5.32
N GLY A 69 -4.64 8.55 -4.98
CA GLY A 69 -4.96 7.92 -3.70
C GLY A 69 -6.30 7.19 -3.68
N ASN A 70 -6.96 7.00 -4.83
CA ASN A 70 -8.19 6.23 -4.89
C ASN A 70 -7.90 4.73 -4.83
N PHE A 71 -8.78 4.00 -4.15
CA PHE A 71 -8.68 2.56 -3.98
C PHE A 71 -9.47 1.81 -5.04
N TYR A 72 -8.85 0.76 -5.57
CA TYR A 72 -9.47 -0.22 -6.43
C TYR A 72 -9.20 -1.61 -5.89
N PHE A 73 -10.12 -2.53 -6.12
CA PHE A 73 -10.07 -3.87 -5.59
C PHE A 73 -10.16 -4.88 -6.71
N TYR A 74 -9.30 -5.89 -6.64
CA TYR A 74 -9.32 -7.05 -7.52
C TYR A 74 -9.29 -8.32 -6.67
N CYS A 75 -10.18 -9.25 -6.99
CA CYS A 75 -10.21 -10.59 -6.41
C CYS A 75 -9.89 -11.60 -7.49
N MET A 76 -8.90 -12.47 -7.24
CA MET A 76 -8.56 -13.53 -8.17
C MET A 76 -9.66 -14.58 -8.27
N PRO A 77 -9.98 -15.07 -9.48
CA PRO A 77 -10.99 -16.13 -9.67
C PRO A 77 -10.54 -17.49 -9.14
N GLU A 78 -9.24 -17.76 -9.13
CA GLU A 78 -8.65 -19.01 -8.67
C GLU A 78 -7.51 -18.71 -7.71
N GLU A 79 -7.39 -19.52 -6.66
CA GLU A 79 -6.21 -19.52 -5.79
C GLU A 79 -5.01 -20.11 -6.54
N ARG A 80 -4.47 -19.40 -7.55
CA ARG A 80 -3.19 -19.79 -8.12
C ARG A 80 -2.10 -19.40 -7.11
N PRO A 81 -1.37 -20.35 -6.52
CA PRO A 81 -0.18 -20.01 -5.76
C PRO A 81 0.87 -19.57 -6.77
N GLN A 82 0.92 -18.29 -7.09
CA GLN A 82 2.04 -17.77 -7.87
C GLN A 82 2.97 -17.02 -6.92
N SER A 83 3.75 -17.83 -6.20
CA SER A 83 5.03 -17.37 -5.67
C SER A 83 5.91 -17.10 -6.88
N PHE A 84 6.26 -15.85 -7.11
CA PHE A 84 7.30 -15.51 -8.06
C PHE A 84 8.52 -15.06 -7.28
N PHE A 85 9.71 -15.48 -7.72
CA PHE A 85 10.95 -15.04 -7.11
C PHE A 85 11.25 -13.59 -7.52
N ASP A 86 11.97 -12.87 -6.65
CA ASP A 86 12.57 -11.58 -7.03
C ASP A 86 13.58 -11.84 -8.15
N GLY A 87 13.33 -11.26 -9.33
CA GLY A 87 14.20 -11.38 -10.50
C GLY A 87 13.49 -11.80 -11.79
N ASP A 88 12.37 -12.52 -11.69
CA ASP A 88 11.56 -12.83 -12.88
C ASP A 88 10.73 -11.60 -13.27
N GLU A 89 10.45 -11.41 -14.55
CA GLU A 89 9.39 -10.48 -14.96
C GLU A 89 8.04 -11.05 -14.46
N PRO A 90 7.13 -10.25 -13.89
CA PRO A 90 5.80 -10.76 -13.57
C PRO A 90 5.15 -11.26 -14.85
N GLU A 91 4.74 -12.53 -14.89
CA GLU A 91 3.81 -12.95 -15.94
C GLU A 91 2.52 -12.13 -15.80
N TYR A 92 2.00 -11.68 -16.95
CA TYR A 92 0.69 -11.05 -17.00
C TYR A 92 -0.36 -12.05 -16.51
N LEU A 93 -1.15 -11.66 -15.53
CA LEU A 93 -2.23 -12.50 -15.02
C LEU A 93 -3.47 -12.48 -15.92
N GLY A 94 -3.47 -11.63 -16.93
CA GLY A 94 -4.68 -11.34 -17.69
C GLY A 94 -5.69 -10.60 -16.82
N LEU A 95 -5.23 -9.65 -16.01
CA LEU A 95 -6.09 -8.72 -15.28
C LEU A 95 -7.01 -8.02 -16.29
N GLN A 96 -8.30 -7.89 -15.97
CA GLN A 96 -9.27 -7.27 -16.88
C GLN A 96 -9.96 -6.06 -16.21
N PRO A 97 -10.20 -4.95 -16.94
CA PRO A 97 -10.80 -3.74 -16.37
C PRO A 97 -12.17 -3.95 -15.70
N ASN A 98 -12.96 -4.90 -16.22
CA ASN A 98 -14.28 -5.27 -15.70
C ASN A 98 -14.23 -6.06 -14.38
N ARG A 99 -13.06 -6.60 -14.01
CA ARG A 99 -12.83 -7.34 -12.75
C ARG A 99 -12.16 -6.51 -11.67
N VAL A 100 -11.72 -5.31 -12.01
CA VAL A 100 -11.23 -4.32 -11.04
C VAL A 100 -12.42 -3.47 -10.60
N PHE A 101 -12.65 -3.33 -9.30
CA PHE A 101 -13.78 -2.58 -8.73
C PHE A 101 -13.28 -1.33 -8.04
N SER A 102 -13.91 -0.18 -8.28
CA SER A 102 -13.61 1.03 -7.51
C SER A 102 -14.16 0.89 -6.10
N VAL A 103 -13.33 1.17 -5.10
CA VAL A 103 -13.74 1.22 -3.70
C VAL A 103 -14.13 2.66 -3.38
N PRO A 104 -15.36 2.92 -2.90
CA PRO A 104 -15.77 4.29 -2.58
C PRO A 104 -14.90 4.88 -1.45
N ASN A 105 -14.44 6.10 -1.65
CA ASN A 105 -13.61 6.81 -0.67
C ASN A 105 -14.36 6.93 0.68
N GLY A 106 -13.69 6.59 1.77
CA GLY A 106 -14.25 6.56 3.13
C GLY A 106 -15.03 5.28 3.48
N PHE A 107 -15.16 4.34 2.55
CA PHE A 107 -15.81 3.03 2.77
C PHE A 107 -14.83 1.86 2.69
N GLU A 108 -13.53 2.12 2.61
CA GLU A 108 -12.49 1.12 2.39
C GLU A 108 -12.52 0.03 3.47
N GLN A 109 -12.62 0.41 4.75
CA GLN A 109 -12.70 -0.54 5.85
C GLN A 109 -13.93 -1.44 5.75
N LYS A 110 -15.12 -0.86 5.57
CA LYS A 110 -16.38 -1.63 5.44
C LYS A 110 -16.36 -2.54 4.21
N PHE A 111 -15.78 -2.04 3.11
CA PHE A 111 -15.57 -2.82 1.90
C PHE A 111 -14.66 -4.02 2.17
N PHE A 112 -13.53 -3.81 2.84
CA PHE A 112 -12.60 -4.87 3.21
C PHE A 112 -13.25 -5.91 4.13
N GLU A 113 -13.96 -5.46 5.16
CA GLU A 113 -14.64 -6.35 6.11
C GLU A 113 -15.60 -7.29 5.37
N ARG A 114 -16.44 -6.74 4.50
CA ARG A 114 -17.46 -7.48 3.76
C ARG A 114 -16.91 -8.38 2.66
N ASN A 115 -15.93 -7.90 1.90
CA ASN A 115 -15.45 -8.58 0.69
C ASN A 115 -14.19 -9.42 0.92
N VAL A 116 -13.52 -9.26 2.06
CA VAL A 116 -12.28 -9.98 2.38
C VAL A 116 -12.34 -10.61 3.77
N LEU A 117 -12.51 -9.80 4.83
CA LEU A 117 -12.36 -10.28 6.21
C LEU A 117 -13.37 -11.38 6.57
N TYR A 118 -14.64 -11.21 6.21
CA TYR A 118 -15.69 -12.18 6.55
C TYR A 118 -15.88 -13.28 5.51
N GLN A 119 -15.15 -13.22 4.39
CA GLN A 119 -15.15 -14.29 3.41
C GLN A 119 -14.42 -15.52 3.95
N LYS A 120 -14.89 -16.71 3.59
CA LYS A 120 -14.20 -17.96 3.92
C LYS A 120 -12.98 -18.10 3.01
N SER A 121 -11.84 -18.49 3.58
CA SER A 121 -10.64 -18.86 2.81
C SER A 121 -10.49 -20.37 2.80
N SER A 122 -10.32 -20.97 1.62
CA SER A 122 -10.04 -22.40 1.46
C SER A 122 -8.70 -22.82 2.08
N ARG A 123 -7.72 -21.91 2.09
CA ARG A 123 -6.37 -22.14 2.64
C ARG A 123 -6.25 -21.85 4.14
N GLY A 124 -7.31 -21.37 4.77
CA GLY A 124 -7.30 -20.96 6.18
C GLY A 124 -6.56 -19.64 6.46
N THR A 125 -5.81 -19.09 5.50
CA THR A 125 -5.14 -17.78 5.59
C THR A 125 -5.49 -16.92 4.38
N LYS A 126 -5.80 -15.64 4.60
CA LYS A 126 -6.09 -14.66 3.54
C LYS A 126 -4.83 -13.90 3.17
N GLY A 127 -4.39 -14.07 1.92
CA GLY A 127 -3.32 -13.25 1.34
C GLY A 127 -3.90 -11.96 0.78
N ILE A 128 -3.38 -10.83 1.25
CA ILE A 128 -3.79 -9.49 0.86
C ILE A 128 -2.57 -8.77 0.29
N MET A 129 -2.73 -8.17 -0.89
CA MET A 129 -1.74 -7.34 -1.54
C MET A 129 -2.22 -5.89 -1.56
N ILE A 130 -1.32 -4.96 -1.25
CA ILE A 130 -1.54 -3.52 -1.41
C ILE A 130 -0.52 -3.02 -2.43
N ALA A 131 -1.00 -2.69 -3.61
CA ALA A 131 -0.22 -2.23 -4.75
C ALA A 131 -0.39 -0.71 -4.89
N SER A 132 0.68 0.06 -4.72
CA SER A 132 0.62 1.53 -4.81
C SER A 132 1.36 2.09 -6.01
N TYR A 133 0.80 3.10 -6.66
CA TYR A 133 1.49 3.81 -7.73
C TYR A 133 2.68 4.63 -7.22
N LYS A 134 2.60 5.09 -5.97
CA LYS A 134 3.62 5.89 -5.28
C LYS A 134 4.36 5.06 -4.24
N ASP A 135 5.62 5.40 -4.00
CA ASP A 135 6.43 4.78 -2.95
C ASP A 135 5.93 5.11 -1.55
N SER A 136 5.30 6.27 -1.38
CA SER A 136 4.67 6.69 -0.14
C SER A 136 3.15 6.49 -0.18
N ILE A 137 2.61 5.96 0.92
CA ILE A 137 1.18 5.76 1.14
C ILE A 137 0.83 6.47 2.43
N ASN A 138 0.02 7.53 2.33
CA ASN A 138 -0.64 8.14 3.47
C ASN A 138 -2.10 7.68 3.46
N SER A 139 -2.42 6.67 4.26
CA SER A 139 -3.77 6.09 4.30
C SER A 139 -4.08 5.48 5.65
N LYS A 140 -5.13 6.00 6.30
CA LYS A 140 -5.69 5.39 7.50
C LYS A 140 -6.07 3.92 7.26
N PHE A 141 -6.61 3.60 6.09
CA PHE A 141 -7.01 2.24 5.76
C PHE A 141 -5.83 1.26 5.75
N LEU A 142 -4.64 1.67 5.27
CA LEU A 142 -3.44 0.84 5.35
C LEU A 142 -3.06 0.53 6.81
N LYS A 143 -3.15 1.52 7.69
CA LYS A 143 -2.90 1.34 9.13
C LYS A 143 -3.90 0.37 9.76
N ASP A 144 -5.19 0.57 9.48
CA ASP A 144 -6.26 -0.30 9.96
C ASP A 144 -6.04 -1.75 9.47
N LEU A 145 -5.63 -1.93 8.21
CA LEU A 145 -5.25 -3.22 7.65
C LEU A 145 -4.07 -3.89 8.38
N ILE A 146 -3.00 -3.14 8.67
CA ILE A 146 -1.86 -3.65 9.44
C ILE A 146 -2.32 -4.09 10.84
N GLU A 147 -3.15 -3.29 11.53
CA GLU A 147 -3.71 -3.69 12.83
C GLU A 147 -4.56 -4.96 12.75
N PHE A 148 -5.36 -5.12 11.69
CA PHE A 148 -6.16 -6.33 11.50
C PHE A 148 -5.31 -7.60 11.38
N THR A 149 -4.05 -7.52 10.92
CA THR A 149 -3.15 -8.68 10.85
C THR A 149 -2.61 -9.13 12.21
N LYS A 150 -2.57 -8.24 13.20
CA LYS A 150 -2.12 -8.57 14.55
C LYS A 150 -3.13 -9.44 15.31
N VAL A 151 -4.40 -9.40 14.90
CA VAL A 151 -5.46 -10.25 15.44
C VAL A 151 -5.33 -11.66 14.86
N LYS A 152 -4.86 -12.60 15.69
CA LYS A 152 -4.49 -13.96 15.30
C LYS A 152 -5.64 -14.74 14.64
N GLU A 153 -6.87 -14.47 15.08
CA GLU A 153 -8.10 -15.10 14.60
C GLU A 153 -8.37 -14.80 13.13
N ASN A 154 -7.92 -13.65 12.64
CA ASN A 154 -8.18 -13.21 11.27
C ASN A 154 -7.38 -14.02 10.24
N LYS A 155 -6.23 -14.59 10.63
CA LYS A 155 -5.31 -15.37 9.79
C LYS A 155 -5.07 -14.68 8.44
N MET A 156 -4.37 -13.55 8.47
CA MET A 156 -4.12 -12.74 7.29
C MET A 156 -2.63 -12.47 7.10
N GLY A 157 -2.19 -12.51 5.85
CA GLY A 157 -0.87 -12.03 5.45
C GLY A 157 -1.05 -10.81 4.56
N ILE A 158 -0.38 -9.71 4.89
CA ILE A 158 -0.37 -8.49 4.08
C ILE A 158 1.01 -8.30 3.48
N GLN A 159 1.04 -7.92 2.21
CA GLN A 159 2.23 -7.39 1.55
C GLN A 159 1.91 -6.06 0.87
N VAL A 160 2.87 -5.15 0.93
CA VAL A 160 2.79 -3.83 0.30
C VAL A 160 3.91 -3.74 -0.72
N ARG A 161 3.58 -3.30 -1.94
CA ARG A 161 4.54 -3.11 -3.02
C ARG A 161 4.12 -1.99 -3.97
N LEU A 162 5.02 -1.62 -4.87
CA LEU A 162 4.66 -0.79 -6.00
C LEU A 162 3.75 -1.55 -6.98
N ALA A 163 2.83 -0.82 -7.60
CA ALA A 163 1.94 -1.35 -8.63
C ALA A 163 2.73 -1.77 -9.87
N LEU A 164 2.42 -2.98 -10.36
CA LEU A 164 3.05 -3.59 -11.52
C LEU A 164 2.60 -2.90 -12.82
N PRO A 165 3.36 -3.04 -13.93
CA PRO A 165 2.98 -2.49 -15.22
C PRO A 165 1.57 -2.91 -15.68
N GLU A 166 1.21 -4.19 -15.55
CA GLU A 166 -0.13 -4.70 -15.91
C GLU A 166 -1.24 -4.00 -15.10
N GLU A 167 -1.07 -3.86 -13.78
CA GLU A 167 -2.05 -3.20 -12.92
C GLU A 167 -2.23 -1.72 -13.29
N ARG A 168 -1.13 -1.07 -13.70
CA ARG A 168 -1.16 0.31 -14.16
C ARG A 168 -1.96 0.45 -15.45
N GLU A 169 -1.70 -0.46 -16.39
CA GLU A 169 -2.31 -0.43 -17.70
C GLU A 169 -3.80 -0.77 -17.64
N VAL A 170 -4.17 -1.85 -16.94
CA VAL A 170 -5.58 -2.25 -16.78
C VAL A 170 -6.40 -1.13 -16.13
N LEU A 171 -5.84 -0.45 -15.13
CA LEU A 171 -6.54 0.66 -14.50
C LEU A 171 -6.64 1.88 -15.44
N ARG A 172 -5.62 2.17 -16.24
CA ARG A 172 -5.67 3.21 -17.29
C ARG A 172 -6.83 2.96 -18.25
N PHE A 173 -6.98 1.74 -18.74
CA PHE A 173 -8.11 1.35 -19.61
C PHE A 173 -9.46 1.45 -18.90
N LYS A 174 -9.54 0.99 -17.64
CA LYS A 174 -10.76 1.09 -16.82
C LYS A 174 -11.23 2.55 -16.70
N LEU A 175 -10.31 3.45 -16.34
CA LEU A 175 -10.61 4.86 -16.11
C LEU A 175 -10.98 5.59 -17.40
N ALA A 176 -10.37 5.21 -18.52
CA ALA A 176 -10.68 5.76 -19.83
C ALA A 176 -11.98 5.18 -20.44
N GLY A 177 -12.56 4.13 -19.87
CA GLY A 177 -13.72 3.43 -20.43
C GLY A 177 -13.41 2.74 -21.77
N LEU A 178 -12.15 2.36 -22.00
CA LEU A 178 -11.69 1.79 -23.26
C LEU A 178 -11.72 0.26 -23.22
N TYR A 179 -11.83 -0.36 -24.41
CA TYR A 179 -11.68 -1.81 -24.56
C TYR A 179 -10.24 -2.23 -24.30
N TYR A 180 -10.05 -3.32 -23.57
CA TYR A 180 -8.74 -3.86 -23.17
C TYR A 180 -8.57 -5.27 -23.73
N ASP A 181 -7.46 -5.52 -24.42
CA ASP A 181 -7.04 -6.85 -24.86
C ASP A 181 -5.80 -7.29 -24.07
N PRO A 182 -5.88 -8.32 -23.21
CA PRO A 182 -4.75 -8.80 -22.41
C PRO A 182 -3.62 -9.45 -23.22
N LYS A 183 -3.75 -9.59 -24.55
CA LYS A 183 -2.77 -10.27 -25.42
C LYS A 183 -1.91 -9.34 -26.28
N PHE A 184 -2.05 -8.02 -26.13
CA PHE A 184 -1.28 -7.02 -26.89
C PHE A 184 -0.70 -5.94 -25.99
#